data_AF-A0A660YXB4-F1
#
_entry.id   AF-A0A660YXB4-F1
#
_cell.length_a   1.000
_cell.length_b   1.000
_cell.length_c   1.000
_cell.angle_alpha   90.00
_cell.angle_beta   90.00
_cell.angle_gamma   90.00
#
_symmetry.space_group_name_H-M   'P 1'
#
loop_
_entity.id
_entity.type
_entity.pdbx_description
1 polymer ?
#
loop_
_entity_poly.entity_id
_entity_poly.type
_entity_poly.pdbx_seq_one_letter_code
_entity_poly.pdbx_strand_id
1 'polypeptide(L)' 'KIKIRVQNLLKIMPRQALHAKTLGFFHPHLNKKLSFYSDLPKDMQLLSKNLKSTIS' A
#
# COMPACT_ATOMS: atom_id res chain seq x y z
N LYS A 1 -0.06 -5.94 26.61
CA LYS A 1 -1.00 -5.09 25.84
C LYS A 1 -0.45 -4.64 24.48
N ILE A 2 0.81 -4.22 24.34
CA ILE A 2 1.42 -3.83 23.04
C ILE A 2 1.68 -5.02 22.09
N LYS A 3 2.22 -6.14 22.58
CA LYS A 3 2.52 -7.35 21.75
C LYS A 3 1.32 -7.86 20.94
N ILE A 4 0.14 -7.94 21.56
CA ILE A 4 -1.08 -8.44 20.90
C ILE A 4 -1.52 -7.49 19.77
N ARG A 5 -1.37 -6.18 19.96
CA ARG A 5 -1.69 -5.17 18.93
C ARG A 5 -0.74 -5.25 17.74
N VAL A 6 0.55 -5.40 17.99
CA VAL A 6 1.55 -5.58 16.93
C VAL A 6 1.28 -6.87 16.17
N GLN A 7 0.94 -7.97 16.84
CA GLN A 7 0.52 -9.22 16.18
C GLN A 7 -0.75 -9.07 15.34
N ASN A 8 -1.75 -8.32 15.82
CA ASN A 8 -2.97 -8.08 15.05
C ASN A 8 -2.70 -7.23 13.80
N LEU A 9 -1.84 -6.20 13.89
CA LEU A 9 -1.42 -5.40 12.74
C LEU A 9 -0.59 -6.22 11.73
N LEU A 10 0.30 -7.08 12.22
CA LEU A 10 1.08 -8.00 11.38
C LEU A 10 0.19 -9.04 10.67
N LYS A 11 -0.90 -9.51 11.31
CA LYS A 11 -1.88 -10.40 10.66
C LYS A 11 -2.65 -9.70 9.53
N ILE A 12 -2.95 -8.41 9.68
CA ILE A 12 -3.60 -7.60 8.63
C ILE A 12 -2.66 -7.33 7.47
N MET A 13 -1.35 -7.42 7.69
CA MET A 13 -0.31 -7.06 6.73
C MET A 13 0.51 -8.31 6.33
N PRO A 14 -0.05 -9.24 5.52
CA PRO A 14 0.61 -10.48 5.11
C PRO A 14 1.83 -10.26 4.19
N ARG A 15 2.04 -9.02 3.74
CA ARG A 15 3.13 -8.59 2.87
C ARG A 15 3.64 -7.24 3.35
N GLN A 16 4.81 -6.81 2.86
CA GLN A 16 5.35 -5.49 3.18
C GLN A 16 4.36 -4.38 2.80
N ALA A 17 4.28 -3.31 3.61
CA ALA A 17 3.51 -2.10 3.31
C ALA A 17 4.19 -1.24 2.21
N LEU A 18 4.58 -1.89 1.11
CA LEU A 18 5.22 -1.28 -0.04
C LEU A 18 4.28 -1.42 -1.23
N HIS A 19 3.80 -0.30 -1.76
CA HIS A 19 2.96 -0.27 -2.96
C HIS A 19 3.45 0.82 -3.91
N ALA A 20 3.88 0.40 -5.10
CA ALA A 20 4.23 1.30 -6.19
C ALA A 20 2.93 1.82 -6.82
N LYS A 21 2.48 3.00 -6.40
CA LYS A 21 1.24 3.64 -6.86
C LYS A 21 1.29 4.08 -8.33
N THR A 22 2.48 4.45 -8.80
CA THR A 22 2.68 5.00 -10.13
C THR A 22 3.85 4.29 -10.80
N LEU A 23 3.65 3.82 -12.02
CA LEU A 23 4.69 3.25 -12.87
C LEU A 23 4.79 4.08 -14.15
N GLY A 24 5.91 4.77 -14.34
CA GLY A 24 6.17 5.55 -15.55
C GLY A 24 7.30 4.93 -16.36
N PHE A 25 7.08 4.68 -17.64
CA PHE A 25 8.14 4.23 -18.55
C PHE A 25 7.96 4.76 -19.97
N PHE A 26 9.03 4.77 -20.75
CA PHE A 26 8.99 5.09 -22.18
C PHE A 26 8.64 3.85 -22.98
N HIS A 27 7.58 3.92 -23.79
CA HIS A 27 7.18 2.80 -24.62
C HIS A 27 8.27 2.54 -25.69
N PRO A 28 8.87 1.34 -25.75
CA PRO A 28 10.06 1.09 -26.57
C PRO A 28 9.83 1.26 -28.07
N HIS A 29 8.59 1.08 -28.54
CA HIS A 29 8.24 1.26 -29.95
C HIS A 29 7.74 2.68 -30.28
N LEU A 30 7.19 3.41 -29.30
CA LEU A 30 6.51 4.69 -29.54
C LEU A 30 7.33 5.88 -29.05
N ASN A 31 8.37 5.65 -28.22
CA ASN A 31 9.13 6.66 -27.48
C ASN A 31 8.28 7.68 -26.72
N LYS A 32 7.02 7.32 -26.43
CA LYS A 32 6.09 8.13 -25.64
C LYS A 32 6.20 7.72 -24.19
N LYS A 33 6.16 8.71 -23.30
CA LYS A 33 6.09 8.51 -21.85
C LYS A 33 4.69 8.00 -21.49
N LEU A 34 4.61 6.77 -21.01
CA LEU A 34 3.40 6.19 -20.46
C LEU A 34 3.47 6.25 -18.93
N SER A 35 2.33 6.56 -18.31
CA SER A 35 2.17 6.58 -16.86
C SER A 35 0.99 5.70 -16.50
N PHE A 36 1.25 4.67 -15.71
CA PHE A 36 0.25 3.78 -15.15
C PHE A 36 0.04 4.14 -13.69
N TYR A 37 -1.22 4.12 -13.27
CA TYR A 37 -1.60 4.32 -11.89
C TYR A 37 -2.34 3.08 -11.40
N SER A 38 -2.01 2.63 -10.20
CA SER A 38 -2.74 1.57 -9.53
C SER A 38 -3.35 2.10 -8.25
N ASP A 39 -4.59 1.72 -7.99
CA ASP A 39 -5.26 2.06 -6.74
C ASP A 39 -4.61 1.34 -5.55
N LEU A 40 -4.68 1.98 -4.39
CA LEU A 40 -4.19 1.40 -3.15
C LEU A 40 -4.94 0.09 -2.84
N PRO A 41 -4.23 -1.01 -2.57
CA PRO A 41 -4.86 -2.28 -2.26
C PRO A 41 -5.67 -2.22 -0.95
N LYS A 42 -6.77 -2.98 -0.89
CA LYS A 42 -7.71 -3.02 0.25
C LYS A 42 -7.01 -3.26 1.58
N ASP A 43 -5.99 -4.11 1.59
CA ASP A 43 -5.16 -4.46 2.75
C ASP A 43 -4.47 -3.22 3.36
N MET A 44 -3.91 -2.35 2.52
CA MET A 44 -3.25 -1.12 2.98
C MET A 44 -4.26 -0.05 3.40
N GLN A 45 -5.42 0.02 2.75
CA GLN A 45 -6.50 0.92 3.18
C GLN A 45 -7.01 0.55 4.57
N LEU A 46 -7.20 -0.75 4.83
CA LEU A 46 -7.62 -1.26 6.13
C LEU A 46 -6.58 -1.00 7.22
N LEU A 47 -5.30 -1.14 6.90
CA LEU A 47 -4.21 -0.82 7.82
C LEU A 47 -4.19 0.67 8.18
N SER A 48 -4.32 1.56 7.19
CA SER A 48 -4.38 3.01 7.41
C SER A 48 -5.56 3.41 8.32
N LYS A 49 -6.74 2.81 8.10
CA LYS A 49 -7.93 3.06 8.92
C LYS A 49 -7.73 2.65 10.39
N ASN A 50 -7.19 1.46 10.63
CA ASN A 50 -6.91 0.96 11.98
C ASN A 50 -5.88 1.83 12.70
N LEU A 51 -4.83 2.28 12.01
CA LEU A 51 -3.82 3.18 12.57
C LEU A 51 -4.40 4.55 12.93
N LYS A 52 -5.20 5.17 12.06
CA LYS A 52 -5.80 6.49 12.33
C LYS A 52 -6.81 6.46 13.48
N SER A 53 -7.64 5.41 13.55
CA SER A 53 -8.60 5.21 14.65
C SER A 53 -7.93 5.02 16.01
N THR A 54 -6.62 4.76 16.03
CA THR A 54 -5.87 4.51 17.27
C THR A 54 -5.29 5.80 17.87
N ILE A 55 -5.24 6.89 17.09
CA ILE A 55 -4.62 8.18 17.48
C ILE A 55 -5.69 9.22 17.88
N SER A 56 -6.97 8.98 17.55
CA SER A 56 -8.12 9.74 18.07
C SER A 56 -8.71 9.08 19.30
#